data_AF-A0A2N6ERH2-F1
#
_entry.id   AF-A0A2N6ERH2-F1
#
_cell.length_a   1.000
_cell.length_b   1.000
_cell.length_c   1.000
_cell.angle_alpha   90.00
_cell.angle_beta   90.00
_cell.angle_gamma   90.00
#
_symmetry.space_group_name_H-M   'P 1'
#
loop_
_entity.id
_entity.type
_entity.pdbx_description
1 polymer ?
#
loop_
_entity_poly.entity_id
_entity_poly.type
_entity_poly.pdbx_seq_one_letter_code
_entity_poly.pdbx_strand_id
1 'polypeptide(L)'
;MSEQFQSPVGLRRWCTDSEKVPLEGYDLALLEDCENAYRLTAVASTEKIPQLVRSFSRYFPGEAFCILEYYPDPEVLTSTCQDSADKRPAPEVYYSPYLPAEEILQVLAPYLDRLIHDGFVGFGLANNRAGLEMFYSEEKVLTFFTDNHLRLCDFLTCNGISYSSDLSLPTDYGHDHVSLLGLPRKELPASLAAMCDSDLDSLNFCHELVELLDMYPVEEGLSFFLTRKEQSQVTDILEQNLFDDMAGNEFGGLLLDWSDFVSECENGFDGDLEEYRQALKIRDCIQYVIEAAPSELAGKIEKIVAEPDSGFRNILTDRRKRLDPPSLPGLRQERFWYHGVVRNQGTVLRRDLIRKGWFSS
;
A
#
# COMPACT_ATOMS: atom_id res chain seq x y z
N MET A 1 -4.94 -29.53 -25.73
CA MET A 1 -6.29 -29.25 -25.24
C MET A 1 -6.14 -27.94 -24.48
N SER A 2 -6.84 -26.87 -24.85
CA SER A 2 -6.77 -25.62 -24.08
C SER A 2 -7.38 -25.90 -22.70
N GLU A 3 -6.58 -25.81 -21.65
CA GLU A 3 -7.10 -25.82 -20.29
C GLU A 3 -8.10 -24.67 -20.19
N GLN A 4 -9.34 -25.01 -19.83
CA GLN A 4 -10.40 -24.04 -19.67
C GLN A 4 -10.09 -23.23 -18.41
N PHE A 5 -10.05 -21.89 -18.53
CA PHE A 5 -9.81 -21.00 -17.39
C PHE A 5 -10.73 -21.33 -16.22
N GLN A 6 -10.16 -21.50 -15.03
CA GLN A 6 -10.91 -21.72 -13.80
C GLN A 6 -10.98 -20.45 -12.97
N SER A 7 -12.17 -19.86 -12.92
CA SER A 7 -12.46 -18.68 -12.11
C SER A 7 -12.56 -19.02 -10.62
N PRO A 8 -12.17 -18.11 -9.72
CA PRO A 8 -12.54 -18.17 -8.31
C PRO A 8 -14.05 -18.30 -8.12
N VAL A 9 -14.47 -19.14 -7.17
CA VAL A 9 -15.91 -19.39 -6.92
C VAL A 9 -16.64 -18.16 -6.36
N GLY A 10 -15.90 -17.25 -5.70
CA GLY A 10 -16.40 -15.97 -5.23
C GLY A 10 -16.52 -14.90 -6.32
N LEU A 11 -16.07 -15.16 -7.55
CA LEU A 11 -16.24 -14.23 -8.68
C LEU A 11 -17.23 -14.81 -9.69
N ARG A 12 -18.47 -14.30 -9.69
CA ARG A 12 -19.58 -14.85 -10.49
C ARG A 12 -19.96 -13.95 -11.64
N ARG A 13 -19.59 -14.34 -12.85
CA ARG A 13 -20.01 -13.66 -14.06
C ARG A 13 -21.53 -13.73 -14.27
N TRP A 14 -22.13 -12.62 -14.70
CA TRP A 14 -23.52 -12.58 -15.10
C TRP A 14 -23.74 -13.40 -16.37
N CYS A 15 -24.80 -14.23 -16.40
CA CYS A 15 -25.07 -15.11 -17.54
C CYS A 15 -25.46 -14.38 -18.84
N THR A 16 -25.67 -13.06 -18.80
CA THR A 16 -26.24 -12.27 -19.89
C THR A 16 -25.23 -11.54 -20.78
N ASP A 17 -23.95 -11.43 -20.36
CA ASP A 17 -22.94 -10.67 -21.10
C ASP A 17 -21.96 -11.58 -21.88
N SER A 18 -22.21 -11.66 -23.19
CA SER A 18 -21.29 -11.89 -24.34
C SER A 18 -20.36 -13.13 -24.43
N GLU A 19 -20.07 -13.49 -25.68
CA GLU A 19 -19.40 -14.70 -26.20
C GLU A 19 -17.91 -14.88 -25.82
N LYS A 20 -17.29 -13.90 -25.14
CA LYS A 20 -15.87 -13.99 -24.79
C LYS A 20 -15.65 -14.91 -23.61
N VAL A 21 -15.06 -16.07 -23.86
CA VAL A 21 -14.56 -16.97 -22.82
C VAL A 21 -13.32 -16.31 -22.21
N PRO A 22 -13.25 -16.10 -20.88
CA PRO A 22 -12.04 -15.60 -20.25
C PRO A 22 -10.90 -16.57 -20.52
N LEU A 23 -9.76 -16.02 -20.93
CA LEU A 23 -8.55 -16.76 -21.20
C LEU A 23 -7.46 -16.26 -20.29
N GLU A 24 -6.59 -17.17 -19.87
CA GLU A 24 -5.37 -16.79 -19.18
C GLU A 24 -4.48 -15.97 -20.10
N GLY A 25 -3.80 -14.99 -19.52
CA GLY A 25 -2.85 -14.17 -20.23
C GLY A 25 -2.34 -13.03 -19.37
N TYR A 26 -1.38 -12.28 -19.89
CA TYR A 26 -0.95 -11.04 -19.27
C TYR A 26 -0.77 -9.92 -20.29
N ASP A 27 -0.95 -8.70 -19.82
CA ASP A 27 -0.58 -7.47 -20.51
C ASP A 27 0.47 -6.70 -19.69
N LEU A 28 1.15 -5.76 -20.34
CA LEU A 28 2.26 -4.99 -19.80
C LEU A 28 2.10 -3.52 -20.18
N ALA A 29 2.17 -2.63 -19.19
CA ALA A 29 2.20 -1.19 -19.38
C ALA A 29 3.37 -0.55 -18.62
N LEU A 30 3.85 0.59 -19.09
CA LEU A 30 4.74 1.46 -18.33
C LEU A 30 3.92 2.14 -17.22
N LEU A 31 4.49 2.26 -16.01
CA LEU A 31 3.86 3.01 -14.93
C LEU A 31 3.84 4.50 -15.28
N GLU A 32 2.73 5.19 -15.00
CA GLU A 32 2.64 6.63 -15.19
C GLU A 32 3.73 7.36 -14.38
N ASP A 33 4.27 8.45 -14.94
CA ASP A 33 5.35 9.24 -14.35
C ASP A 33 6.65 8.47 -14.01
N CYS A 34 6.88 7.29 -14.61
CA CYS A 34 8.12 6.51 -14.46
C CYS A 34 8.73 6.11 -15.81
N GLU A 35 10.04 6.32 -15.98
CA GLU A 35 10.73 5.92 -17.22
C GLU A 35 11.07 4.43 -17.29
N ASN A 36 11.19 3.75 -16.15
CA ASN A 36 11.75 2.40 -16.06
C ASN A 36 10.99 1.48 -15.10
N ALA A 37 9.73 1.79 -14.78
CA ALA A 37 8.88 0.94 -13.96
C ALA A 37 7.67 0.49 -14.77
N TYR A 38 7.29 -0.75 -14.58
CA TYR A 38 6.27 -1.42 -15.36
C TYR A 38 5.22 -2.03 -14.45
N ARG A 39 3.97 -1.99 -14.91
CA ARG A 39 2.85 -2.74 -14.37
C ARG A 39 2.52 -3.88 -15.32
N LEU A 40 2.53 -5.10 -14.81
CA LEU A 40 1.97 -6.25 -15.54
C LEU A 40 0.63 -6.61 -14.91
N THR A 41 -0.35 -6.88 -15.76
CA THR A 41 -1.69 -7.31 -15.33
C THR A 41 -1.94 -8.68 -15.94
N ALA A 42 -2.25 -9.67 -15.11
CA ALA A 42 -2.39 -11.05 -15.54
C ALA A 42 -3.67 -11.70 -14.98
N VAL A 43 -4.27 -12.56 -15.81
CA VAL A 43 -5.36 -13.45 -15.45
C VAL A 43 -4.82 -14.88 -15.48
N ALA A 44 -4.97 -15.59 -14.37
CA ALA A 44 -4.51 -16.97 -14.21
C ALA A 44 -5.58 -17.80 -13.49
N SER A 45 -5.70 -19.07 -13.86
CA SER A 45 -6.63 -19.98 -13.21
C SER A 45 -6.27 -20.18 -11.75
N THR A 46 -7.28 -20.38 -10.91
CA THR A 46 -7.13 -20.53 -9.44
C THR A 46 -6.09 -21.56 -9.02
N GLU A 47 -5.99 -22.65 -9.77
CA GLU A 47 -5.03 -23.74 -9.54
C GLU A 47 -3.55 -23.32 -9.69
N LYS A 48 -3.26 -22.25 -10.45
CA LYS A 48 -1.91 -21.74 -10.67
C LYS A 48 -1.49 -20.75 -9.58
N ILE A 49 -2.44 -20.07 -8.94
CA ILE A 49 -2.16 -19.00 -7.98
C ILE A 49 -1.22 -19.45 -6.85
N PRO A 50 -1.40 -20.62 -6.19
CA PRO A 50 -0.48 -21.06 -5.14
C PRO A 50 0.97 -21.20 -5.61
N GLN A 51 1.16 -21.76 -6.81
CA GLN A 51 2.49 -21.96 -7.38
C GLN A 51 3.11 -20.64 -7.82
N LEU A 52 2.31 -19.71 -8.34
CA LEU A 52 2.76 -18.36 -8.71
C LEU A 52 3.26 -17.61 -7.48
N VAL A 53 2.47 -17.56 -6.40
CA VAL A 53 2.85 -16.92 -5.13
C VAL A 53 4.16 -17.49 -4.61
N ARG A 54 4.27 -18.81 -4.55
CA ARG A 54 5.49 -19.50 -4.07
C ARG A 54 6.70 -19.30 -4.98
N SER A 55 6.50 -19.22 -6.29
CA SER A 55 7.60 -19.06 -7.24
C SER A 55 8.05 -17.60 -7.31
N PHE A 56 7.11 -16.66 -7.18
CA PHE A 56 7.37 -15.24 -7.13
C PHE A 56 8.13 -14.84 -5.86
N SER A 57 7.86 -15.49 -4.72
CA SER A 57 8.57 -15.18 -3.47
C SER A 57 10.10 -15.31 -3.56
N ARG A 58 10.59 -16.15 -4.49
CA ARG A 58 12.03 -16.35 -4.74
C ARG A 58 12.72 -15.14 -5.36
N TYR A 59 11.96 -14.17 -5.84
CA TYR A 59 12.50 -12.93 -6.40
C TYR A 59 12.87 -11.91 -5.32
N PHE A 60 12.33 -12.07 -4.09
CA PHE A 60 12.66 -11.21 -2.97
C PHE A 60 14.04 -11.53 -2.38
N PRO A 61 14.81 -10.50 -1.96
CA PRO A 61 16.12 -10.67 -1.35
C PRO A 61 16.03 -11.13 0.12
N GLY A 62 15.28 -12.21 0.38
CA GLY A 62 15.11 -12.82 1.71
C GLY A 62 13.91 -12.31 2.50
N GLU A 63 13.60 -11.03 2.41
CA GLU A 63 12.47 -10.39 3.11
C GLU A 63 11.42 -9.80 2.16
N ALA A 64 10.18 -9.74 2.61
CA ALA A 64 9.05 -9.08 1.96
C ALA A 64 8.06 -8.63 3.04
N PHE A 65 7.09 -7.79 2.69
CA PHE A 65 5.89 -7.61 3.49
C PHE A 65 4.68 -8.23 2.77
N CYS A 66 3.73 -8.70 3.56
CA CYS A 66 2.46 -9.21 3.08
C CYS A 66 1.47 -8.06 2.94
N ILE A 67 0.70 -8.07 1.86
CA ILE A 67 -0.44 -7.19 1.65
C ILE A 67 -1.71 -8.01 1.84
N LEU A 68 -2.67 -7.49 2.58
CA LEU A 68 -4.01 -8.05 2.74
C LEU A 68 -5.04 -6.95 2.52
N GLU A 69 -6.04 -7.21 1.69
CA GLU A 69 -7.11 -6.29 1.34
C GLU A 69 -8.44 -6.97 1.66
N TYR A 70 -9.27 -6.39 2.53
CA TYR A 70 -10.61 -6.91 2.83
C TYR A 70 -11.50 -5.85 3.47
N TYR A 71 -12.78 -6.16 3.69
CA TYR A 71 -13.75 -5.25 4.33
C TYR A 71 -13.96 -5.64 5.79
N PRO A 72 -13.35 -4.96 6.77
CA PRO A 72 -13.50 -5.32 8.18
C PRO A 72 -14.84 -4.88 8.79
N ASP A 73 -15.51 -3.89 8.18
CA ASP A 73 -16.80 -3.39 8.66
C ASP A 73 -17.99 -3.95 7.83
N PRO A 74 -18.79 -4.86 8.39
CA PRO A 74 -19.97 -5.41 7.72
C PRO A 74 -21.10 -4.38 7.49
N GLU A 75 -21.12 -3.25 8.21
CA GLU A 75 -22.11 -2.17 8.00
C GLU A 75 -21.84 -1.42 6.69
N VAL A 76 -20.59 -1.36 6.26
CA VAL A 76 -20.18 -0.70 5.01
C VAL A 76 -20.70 -1.49 3.80
N LEU A 77 -20.76 -2.82 3.88
CA LEU A 77 -21.32 -3.67 2.82
C LEU A 77 -22.86 -3.61 2.72
N THR A 78 -23.54 -3.32 3.84
CA THR A 78 -25.02 -3.34 3.93
C THR A 78 -25.69 -1.98 3.74
N SER A 79 -24.93 -0.88 3.83
CA SER A 79 -25.44 0.51 3.74
C SER A 79 -25.64 1.03 2.30
N THR A 80 -25.35 0.22 1.29
CA THR A 80 -25.42 0.58 -0.15
C THR A 80 -26.84 0.84 -0.70
N CYS A 81 -27.89 0.79 0.13
CA CYS A 81 -29.26 1.02 -0.33
C CYS A 81 -29.81 2.44 -0.13
N GLN A 82 -29.15 3.36 0.61
CA GLN A 82 -29.82 4.65 0.93
C GLN A 82 -29.01 5.96 0.84
N ASP A 83 -27.67 5.97 0.84
CA ASP A 83 -26.93 7.24 0.87
C ASP A 83 -25.91 7.38 -0.28
N SER A 84 -26.25 8.23 -1.26
CA SER A 84 -25.42 8.72 -2.37
C SER A 84 -24.76 7.67 -3.27
N ALA A 85 -25.09 7.71 -4.57
CA ALA A 85 -24.55 6.84 -5.61
C ALA A 85 -23.03 6.93 -5.86
N ASP A 86 -22.28 7.70 -5.07
CA ASP A 86 -20.92 8.15 -5.38
C ASP A 86 -19.81 7.59 -4.45
N LYS A 87 -20.12 6.80 -3.41
CA LYS A 87 -19.08 6.14 -2.60
C LYS A 87 -19.41 4.69 -2.39
N ARG A 88 -18.90 3.84 -3.29
CA ARG A 88 -18.80 2.41 -3.00
C ARG A 88 -17.87 2.23 -1.79
N PRO A 89 -18.15 1.26 -0.90
CA PRO A 89 -17.20 0.77 0.08
C PRO A 89 -15.85 0.52 -0.60
N ALA A 90 -14.76 1.05 -0.05
CA ALA A 90 -13.42 0.61 -0.40
C ALA A 90 -12.96 -0.41 0.65
N PRO A 91 -12.23 -1.47 0.26
CA PRO A 91 -11.63 -2.36 1.22
C PRO A 91 -10.55 -1.62 2.01
N GLU A 92 -10.29 -2.08 3.23
CA GLU A 92 -9.12 -1.65 3.98
C GLU A 92 -7.90 -2.48 3.56
N VAL A 93 -6.75 -1.83 3.45
CA VAL A 93 -5.48 -2.45 3.10
C VAL A 93 -4.59 -2.52 4.34
N TYR A 94 -4.03 -3.70 4.58
CA TYR A 94 -3.15 -4.00 5.70
C TYR A 94 -1.78 -4.45 5.17
N TYR A 95 -0.72 -3.93 5.76
CA TYR A 95 0.65 -4.40 5.51
C TYR A 95 1.22 -5.08 6.75
N SER A 96 1.92 -6.19 6.56
CA SER A 96 2.79 -6.73 7.61
C SER A 96 4.09 -5.89 7.71
N PRO A 97 4.86 -5.99 8.81
CA PRO A 97 6.27 -5.66 8.78
C PRO A 97 7.01 -6.50 7.73
N TYR A 98 8.25 -6.10 7.43
CA TYR A 98 9.16 -6.92 6.63
C TYR A 98 9.50 -8.20 7.42
N LEU A 99 9.15 -9.33 6.84
CA LEU A 99 9.39 -10.66 7.38
C LEU A 99 10.12 -11.52 6.34
N PRO A 100 10.80 -12.60 6.74
CA PRO A 100 11.30 -13.58 5.79
C PRO A 100 10.18 -14.07 4.87
N ALA A 101 10.38 -14.02 3.55
CA ALA A 101 9.32 -14.36 2.59
C ALA A 101 8.77 -15.78 2.81
N GLU A 102 9.64 -16.72 3.20
CA GLU A 102 9.23 -18.09 3.52
C GLU A 102 8.36 -18.19 4.79
N GLU A 103 8.57 -17.32 5.78
CA GLU A 103 7.73 -17.24 6.98
C GLU A 103 6.32 -16.79 6.63
N ILE A 104 6.20 -15.73 5.82
CA ILE A 104 4.90 -15.26 5.31
C ILE A 104 4.20 -16.39 4.55
N LEU A 105 4.91 -17.10 3.65
CA LEU A 105 4.32 -18.21 2.90
C LEU A 105 3.84 -19.36 3.81
N GLN A 106 4.55 -19.65 4.89
CA GLN A 106 4.14 -20.68 5.85
C GLN A 106 2.88 -20.28 6.61
N VAL A 107 2.75 -19.01 6.98
CA VAL A 107 1.54 -18.46 7.62
C VAL A 107 0.37 -18.43 6.65
N LEU A 108 0.57 -18.01 5.39
CA LEU A 108 -0.49 -17.93 4.39
C LEU A 108 -0.96 -19.31 3.88
N ALA A 109 -0.09 -20.33 3.87
CA ALA A 109 -0.39 -21.65 3.33
C ALA A 109 -1.75 -22.25 3.77
N PRO A 110 -2.14 -22.27 5.06
CA PRO A 110 -3.44 -22.77 5.50
C PRO A 110 -4.63 -21.89 5.09
N TYR A 111 -4.41 -20.62 4.73
CA TYR A 111 -5.45 -19.66 4.34
C TYR A 111 -5.61 -19.51 2.83
N LEU A 112 -4.65 -20.02 2.06
CA LEU A 112 -4.48 -19.71 0.65
C LEU A 112 -5.71 -20.03 -0.22
N ASP A 113 -6.36 -21.17 0.00
CA ASP A 113 -7.59 -21.52 -0.73
C ASP A 113 -8.70 -20.48 -0.48
N ARG A 114 -8.82 -19.97 0.75
CA ARG A 114 -9.82 -18.96 1.10
C ARG A 114 -9.50 -17.61 0.46
N LEU A 115 -8.24 -17.18 0.55
CA LEU A 115 -7.74 -15.95 -0.06
C LEU A 115 -7.96 -15.94 -1.59
N ILE A 116 -7.71 -17.07 -2.26
CA ILE A 116 -7.90 -17.21 -3.70
C ILE A 116 -9.39 -17.13 -4.06
N HIS A 117 -10.25 -17.79 -3.30
CA HIS A 117 -11.63 -18.03 -3.70
C HIS A 117 -12.66 -17.03 -3.20
N ASP A 118 -12.43 -16.34 -2.07
CA ASP A 118 -13.39 -15.37 -1.53
C ASP A 118 -13.43 -14.10 -2.37
N GLY A 119 -14.62 -13.66 -2.80
CA GLY A 119 -14.77 -12.49 -3.67
C GLY A 119 -14.36 -11.15 -3.04
N PHE A 120 -14.23 -11.06 -1.71
CA PHE A 120 -14.01 -9.79 -1.00
C PHE A 120 -12.60 -9.66 -0.42
N VAL A 121 -11.67 -10.49 -0.89
CA VAL A 121 -10.31 -10.54 -0.35
C VAL A 121 -9.28 -10.42 -1.46
N GLY A 122 -8.33 -9.51 -1.27
CA GLY A 122 -7.09 -9.42 -2.02
C GLY A 122 -5.88 -9.75 -1.13
N PHE A 123 -4.81 -10.26 -1.71
CA PHE A 123 -3.56 -10.50 -0.99
C PHE A 123 -2.34 -10.45 -1.90
N GLY A 124 -1.18 -10.16 -1.33
CA GLY A 124 0.05 -10.05 -2.10
C GLY A 124 1.32 -10.07 -1.29
N LEU A 125 2.44 -10.00 -2.00
CA LEU A 125 3.77 -9.85 -1.43
C LEU A 125 4.46 -8.69 -2.14
N ALA A 126 5.13 -7.85 -1.36
CA ALA A 126 5.88 -6.73 -1.88
C ALA A 126 7.20 -6.50 -1.15
N ASN A 127 8.11 -5.83 -1.82
CA ASN A 127 9.35 -5.32 -1.26
C ASN A 127 9.71 -4.04 -2.01
N ASN A 128 9.50 -2.90 -1.36
CA ASN A 128 9.74 -1.59 -1.95
C ASN A 128 11.20 -1.44 -2.35
N ARG A 129 12.13 -1.89 -1.50
CA ARG A 129 13.59 -1.83 -1.73
C ARG A 129 14.01 -2.60 -2.98
N ALA A 130 13.34 -3.71 -3.25
CA ALA A 130 13.55 -4.51 -4.45
C ALA A 130 12.80 -3.96 -5.67
N GLY A 131 11.87 -3.02 -5.48
CA GLY A 131 10.95 -2.54 -6.51
C GLY A 131 10.10 -3.67 -7.08
N LEU A 132 9.64 -4.59 -6.22
CA LEU A 132 8.90 -5.78 -6.63
C LEU A 132 7.62 -5.91 -5.82
N GLU A 133 6.52 -6.13 -6.52
CA GLU A 133 5.22 -6.43 -5.93
C GLU A 133 4.48 -7.45 -6.80
N MET A 134 3.78 -8.37 -6.16
CA MET A 134 2.72 -9.17 -6.75
C MET A 134 1.51 -9.10 -5.85
N PHE A 135 0.38 -8.67 -6.40
CA PHE A 135 -0.88 -8.54 -5.70
C PHE A 135 -1.99 -9.26 -6.48
N TYR A 136 -2.80 -10.06 -5.78
CA TYR A 136 -4.00 -10.69 -6.29
C TYR A 136 -5.20 -10.01 -5.66
N SER A 137 -5.87 -9.13 -6.41
CA SER A 137 -6.91 -8.25 -5.88
C SER A 137 -8.24 -8.96 -5.61
N GLU A 138 -9.19 -8.27 -4.98
CA GLU A 138 -10.59 -8.73 -4.88
C GLU A 138 -11.23 -9.04 -6.24
N GLU A 139 -10.83 -8.32 -7.29
CA GLU A 139 -11.21 -8.52 -8.70
C GLU A 139 -10.58 -9.78 -9.31
N LYS A 140 -9.74 -10.49 -8.54
CA LYS A 140 -9.10 -11.76 -8.93
C LYS A 140 -8.19 -11.63 -10.15
N VAL A 141 -7.53 -10.47 -10.22
CA VAL A 141 -6.51 -10.13 -11.19
C VAL A 141 -5.16 -10.08 -10.48
N LEU A 142 -4.13 -10.67 -11.09
CA LEU A 142 -2.76 -10.52 -10.64
C LEU A 142 -2.19 -9.21 -11.19
N THR A 143 -1.73 -8.34 -10.33
CA THR A 143 -0.95 -7.16 -10.69
C THR A 143 0.48 -7.33 -10.20
N PHE A 144 1.44 -6.96 -11.04
CA PHE A 144 2.85 -6.93 -10.66
C PHE A 144 3.44 -5.56 -10.93
N PHE A 145 4.27 -5.07 -10.00
CA PHE A 145 5.11 -3.90 -10.23
C PHE A 145 6.58 -4.31 -10.25
N THR A 146 7.32 -3.78 -11.22
CA THR A 146 8.75 -4.09 -11.36
C THR A 146 9.53 -3.03 -12.12
N ASP A 147 10.83 -2.88 -11.81
CA ASP A 147 11.80 -2.19 -12.65
C ASP A 147 12.44 -3.10 -13.74
N ASN A 148 12.12 -4.40 -13.73
CA ASN A 148 12.66 -5.39 -14.65
C ASN A 148 11.56 -6.25 -15.27
N HIS A 149 10.80 -5.64 -16.19
CA HIS A 149 9.68 -6.30 -16.86
C HIS A 149 10.09 -7.58 -17.60
N LEU A 150 11.27 -7.63 -18.22
CA LEU A 150 11.74 -8.82 -18.95
C LEU A 150 11.82 -10.06 -18.04
N ARG A 151 12.27 -9.87 -16.80
CA ARG A 151 12.33 -10.93 -15.80
C ARG A 151 10.93 -11.41 -15.40
N LEU A 152 9.94 -10.52 -15.32
CA LEU A 152 8.55 -10.92 -15.04
C LEU A 152 7.82 -11.51 -16.25
N CYS A 153 8.11 -11.04 -17.46
CA CYS A 153 7.64 -11.66 -18.70
C CYS A 153 8.11 -13.12 -18.80
N ASP A 154 9.39 -13.37 -18.50
CA ASP A 154 9.95 -14.73 -18.47
C ASP A 154 9.31 -15.59 -17.37
N PHE A 155 9.11 -15.02 -16.18
CA PHE A 155 8.40 -15.68 -15.07
C PHE A 155 6.99 -16.12 -15.47
N LEU A 156 6.18 -15.23 -16.02
CA LEU A 156 4.80 -15.53 -16.44
C LEU A 156 4.78 -16.59 -17.55
N THR A 157 5.68 -16.45 -18.53
CA THR A 157 5.83 -17.42 -19.63
C THR A 157 6.21 -18.80 -19.10
N CYS A 158 7.15 -18.89 -18.15
CA CYS A 158 7.55 -20.15 -17.51
C CYS A 158 6.42 -20.81 -16.70
N ASN A 159 5.44 -20.04 -16.24
CA ASN A 159 4.24 -20.54 -15.55
C ASN A 159 3.05 -20.75 -16.52
N GLY A 160 3.30 -20.71 -17.83
CA GLY A 160 2.29 -20.97 -18.85
C GLY A 160 1.29 -19.84 -19.05
N ILE A 161 1.59 -18.63 -18.60
CA ILE A 161 0.77 -17.43 -18.80
C ILE A 161 1.39 -16.63 -19.95
N SER A 162 0.71 -16.61 -21.09
CA SER A 162 1.22 -15.98 -22.32
C SER A 162 0.83 -14.50 -22.42
N TYR A 163 1.64 -13.71 -23.12
CA TYR A 163 1.27 -12.32 -23.42
C TYR A 163 0.02 -12.28 -24.30
N SER A 164 -0.91 -11.37 -23.98
CA SER A 164 -2.14 -11.14 -24.72
C SER A 164 -2.48 -9.66 -24.75
N SER A 165 -2.37 -9.03 -25.93
CA SER A 165 -2.78 -7.63 -26.13
C SER A 165 -4.29 -7.40 -26.03
N ASP A 166 -5.08 -8.47 -26.21
CA ASP A 166 -6.55 -8.45 -26.11
C ASP A 166 -7.02 -9.15 -24.82
N LEU A 167 -6.22 -9.07 -23.74
CA LEU A 167 -6.57 -9.63 -22.43
C LEU A 167 -7.91 -9.06 -21.96
N SER A 168 -8.84 -9.95 -21.61
CA SER A 168 -10.12 -9.55 -21.02
C SER A 168 -10.04 -9.75 -19.51
N LEU A 169 -10.25 -8.68 -18.76
CA LEU A 169 -10.23 -8.67 -17.30
C LEU A 169 -11.63 -8.90 -16.74
N PRO A 170 -11.76 -9.41 -15.51
CA PRO A 170 -13.00 -9.41 -14.73
C PRO A 170 -13.79 -8.10 -14.79
N THR A 171 -13.09 -6.98 -14.68
CA THR A 171 -13.66 -5.63 -14.74
C THR A 171 -14.26 -5.25 -16.10
N ASP A 172 -13.97 -5.99 -17.17
CA ASP A 172 -14.50 -5.74 -18.53
C ASP A 172 -15.91 -6.33 -18.74
N TYR A 173 -16.43 -7.11 -17.79
CA TYR A 173 -17.75 -7.74 -17.88
C TYR A 173 -18.52 -7.72 -16.56
N GLY A 174 -19.85 -7.77 -16.65
CA GLY A 174 -20.70 -7.83 -15.47
C GLY A 174 -20.47 -9.10 -14.64
N HIS A 175 -20.19 -8.92 -13.35
CA HIS A 175 -19.97 -10.00 -12.40
C HIS A 175 -20.31 -9.58 -10.96
N ASP A 176 -20.51 -10.57 -10.10
CA ASP A 176 -20.76 -10.40 -8.67
C ASP A 176 -19.55 -10.91 -7.86
N HIS A 177 -19.23 -10.19 -6.79
CA HIS A 177 -18.35 -10.65 -5.72
C HIS A 177 -19.19 -11.36 -4.67
N VAL A 178 -18.78 -12.57 -4.27
CA VAL A 178 -19.52 -13.42 -3.36
C VAL A 178 -18.56 -13.98 -2.31
N SER A 179 -18.94 -13.81 -1.04
CA SER A 179 -18.22 -14.41 0.08
C SER A 179 -18.38 -15.93 0.04
N LEU A 180 -17.38 -16.66 0.53
CA LEU A 180 -17.46 -18.12 0.65
C LEU A 180 -18.66 -18.59 1.48
N LEU A 181 -19.09 -17.80 2.46
CA LEU A 181 -20.31 -18.04 3.25
C LEU A 181 -21.61 -17.90 2.45
N GLY A 182 -21.61 -17.03 1.45
CA GLY A 182 -22.75 -16.81 0.56
C GLY A 182 -22.97 -17.95 -0.44
N LEU A 183 -22.01 -18.87 -0.57
CA LEU A 183 -22.02 -19.93 -1.56
C LEU A 183 -22.62 -21.23 -1.00
N PRO A 184 -23.48 -21.94 -1.77
CA PRO A 184 -23.89 -23.29 -1.41
C PRO A 184 -22.68 -24.22 -1.28
N ARG A 185 -22.63 -25.05 -0.24
CA ARG A 185 -21.49 -25.96 0.03
C ARG A 185 -21.10 -26.87 -1.16
N LYS A 186 -22.06 -27.25 -2.00
CA LYS A 186 -21.84 -28.07 -3.20
C LYS A 186 -21.10 -27.34 -4.33
N GLU A 187 -21.04 -26.01 -4.27
CA GLU A 187 -20.40 -25.13 -5.27
C GLU A 187 -19.01 -24.69 -4.80
N LEU A 188 -18.65 -24.98 -3.54
CA LEU A 188 -17.31 -24.77 -3.00
C LEU A 188 -16.34 -25.88 -3.47
N PRO A 189 -15.05 -25.57 -3.66
CA PRO A 189 -13.99 -26.57 -3.76
C PRO A 189 -14.01 -27.53 -2.57
N ALA A 190 -13.58 -28.77 -2.78
CA ALA A 190 -13.67 -29.82 -1.75
C ALA A 190 -12.95 -29.46 -0.44
N SER A 191 -11.83 -28.74 -0.52
CA SER A 191 -11.08 -28.25 0.65
C SER A 191 -11.91 -27.26 1.47
N LEU A 192 -12.60 -26.34 0.82
CA LEU A 192 -13.44 -25.31 1.45
C LEU A 192 -14.81 -25.86 1.90
N ALA A 193 -15.39 -26.79 1.14
CA ALA A 193 -16.68 -27.39 1.46
C ALA A 193 -16.67 -28.14 2.82
N ALA A 194 -15.51 -28.64 3.24
CA ALA A 194 -15.32 -29.35 4.50
C ALA A 194 -15.08 -28.45 5.72
N MET A 195 -14.79 -27.16 5.52
CA MET A 195 -14.53 -26.19 6.60
C MET A 195 -15.83 -25.77 7.31
N CYS A 196 -15.78 -25.31 8.56
CA CYS A 196 -16.98 -24.77 9.21
C CYS A 196 -17.30 -23.35 8.70
N ASP A 197 -18.48 -22.81 9.01
CA ASP A 197 -18.84 -21.45 8.56
C ASP A 197 -17.87 -20.40 9.14
N SER A 198 -17.48 -20.54 10.41
CA SER A 198 -16.51 -19.63 11.05
C SER A 198 -15.18 -19.57 10.31
N ASP A 199 -14.72 -20.70 9.76
CA ASP A 199 -13.46 -20.80 9.01
C ASP A 199 -13.55 -20.25 7.59
N LEU A 200 -14.76 -20.10 7.04
CA LEU A 200 -15.01 -19.54 5.71
C LEU A 200 -15.30 -18.04 5.74
N ASP A 201 -15.53 -17.49 6.93
CA ASP A 201 -15.81 -16.08 7.13
C ASP A 201 -14.54 -15.24 6.93
N SER A 202 -14.55 -14.37 5.92
CA SER A 202 -13.43 -13.48 5.61
C SER A 202 -13.10 -12.53 6.75
N LEU A 203 -14.08 -12.12 7.55
CA LEU A 203 -13.80 -11.29 8.73
C LEU A 203 -12.92 -12.04 9.73
N ASN A 204 -13.22 -13.32 9.98
CA ASN A 204 -12.48 -14.10 10.96
C ASN A 204 -11.08 -14.44 10.44
N PHE A 205 -10.98 -15.03 9.25
CA PHE A 205 -9.68 -15.50 8.77
C PHE A 205 -8.74 -14.36 8.37
N CYS A 206 -9.26 -13.22 7.91
CA CYS A 206 -8.43 -12.03 7.67
C CYS A 206 -7.98 -11.40 8.99
N HIS A 207 -8.85 -11.30 10.01
CA HIS A 207 -8.44 -10.81 11.33
C HIS A 207 -7.36 -11.70 11.97
N GLU A 208 -7.50 -13.03 11.86
CA GLU A 208 -6.44 -13.95 12.29
C GLU A 208 -5.11 -13.70 11.57
N LEU A 209 -5.14 -13.45 10.25
CA LEU A 209 -3.93 -13.12 9.49
C LEU A 209 -3.32 -11.79 9.92
N VAL A 210 -4.14 -10.78 10.19
CA VAL A 210 -3.70 -9.49 10.73
C VAL A 210 -2.96 -9.69 12.05
N GLU A 211 -3.51 -10.50 12.97
CA GLU A 211 -2.85 -10.81 14.24
C GLU A 211 -1.58 -11.65 14.07
N LEU A 212 -1.62 -12.69 13.22
CA LEU A 212 -0.50 -13.62 13.03
C LEU A 212 0.72 -12.97 12.37
N LEU A 213 0.48 -12.01 11.48
CA LEU A 213 1.53 -11.30 10.75
C LEU A 213 1.82 -9.91 11.33
N ASP A 214 1.21 -9.53 12.46
CA ASP A 214 1.36 -8.21 13.09
C ASP A 214 1.10 -7.06 12.10
N MET A 215 0.01 -7.18 11.34
CA MET A 215 -0.30 -6.26 10.26
C MET A 215 -0.92 -4.96 10.79
N TYR A 216 -0.66 -3.86 10.09
CA TYR A 216 -1.21 -2.55 10.39
C TYR A 216 -1.95 -2.00 9.17
N PRO A 217 -3.06 -1.24 9.38
CA PRO A 217 -3.80 -0.63 8.29
C PRO A 217 -2.96 0.47 7.63
N VAL A 218 -3.16 0.64 6.32
CA VAL A 218 -2.50 1.68 5.52
C VAL A 218 -3.56 2.51 4.81
N GLU A 219 -3.49 3.83 4.97
CA GLU A 219 -4.40 4.75 4.28
C GLU A 219 -4.03 4.85 2.79
N GLU A 220 -5.00 4.60 1.89
CA GLU A 220 -4.82 4.65 0.43
C GLU A 220 -4.32 6.02 -0.10
N GLY A 221 -4.41 7.08 0.70
CA GLY A 221 -4.08 8.46 0.29
C GLY A 221 -2.60 8.69 -0.04
N LEU A 222 -1.69 7.80 0.37
CA LEU A 222 -0.24 7.95 0.18
C LEU A 222 0.37 6.79 -0.60
N SER A 223 -0.33 6.26 -1.61
CA SER A 223 0.28 5.30 -2.54
C SER A 223 1.27 6.01 -3.47
N PHE A 224 2.45 6.37 -2.97
CA PHE A 224 3.53 6.88 -3.81
C PHE A 224 4.54 5.76 -4.10
N PHE A 225 4.96 5.67 -5.35
CA PHE A 225 5.93 4.68 -5.78
C PHE A 225 7.25 5.37 -6.14
N LEU A 226 8.33 5.05 -5.42
CA LEU A 226 9.69 5.36 -5.85
C LEU A 226 10.31 4.12 -6.49
N THR A 227 10.82 4.25 -7.71
CA THR A 227 11.56 3.17 -8.37
C THR A 227 12.80 2.80 -7.54
N ARG A 228 13.32 1.58 -7.71
CA ARG A 228 14.56 1.17 -7.05
C ARG A 228 15.73 2.11 -7.33
N LYS A 229 15.82 2.64 -8.56
CA LYS A 229 16.84 3.63 -8.95
C LYS A 229 16.68 4.91 -8.14
N GLU A 230 15.46 5.42 -8.02
CA GLU A 230 15.14 6.62 -7.24
C GLU A 230 15.43 6.39 -5.75
N GLN A 231 15.01 5.25 -5.19
CA GLN A 231 15.31 4.89 -3.80
C GLN A 231 16.82 4.82 -3.56
N SER A 232 17.59 4.21 -4.47
CA SER A 232 19.05 4.16 -4.37
C SER A 232 19.67 5.56 -4.40
N GLN A 233 19.18 6.45 -5.28
CA GLN A 233 19.62 7.84 -5.33
C GLN A 233 19.32 8.58 -4.02
N VAL A 234 18.15 8.36 -3.42
CA VAL A 234 17.81 8.94 -2.12
C VAL A 234 18.74 8.40 -1.02
N THR A 235 18.96 7.08 -0.98
CA THR A 235 19.90 6.47 -0.03
C THR A 235 21.29 7.08 -0.17
N ASP A 236 21.82 7.20 -1.40
CA ASP A 236 23.12 7.83 -1.64
C ASP A 236 23.18 9.28 -1.13
N ILE A 237 22.09 10.04 -1.26
CA ILE A 237 21.98 11.43 -0.76
C ILE A 237 21.97 11.47 0.77
N LEU A 238 21.25 10.54 1.41
CA LEU A 238 21.13 10.45 2.86
C LEU A 238 22.43 9.96 3.52
N GLU A 239 23.10 8.96 2.94
CA GLU A 239 24.39 8.43 3.40
C GLU A 239 25.52 9.47 3.32
N GLN A 240 25.40 10.47 2.45
CA GLN A 240 26.37 11.56 2.33
C GLN A 240 26.24 12.61 3.45
N ASN A 241 25.31 12.49 4.42
CA ASN A 241 25.06 13.57 5.37
C ASN A 241 24.52 13.23 6.77
N LEU A 242 24.42 14.30 7.58
CA LEU A 242 24.26 14.43 9.04
C LEU A 242 22.95 13.92 9.68
N PHE A 243 22.13 13.16 8.96
CA PHE A 243 20.93 12.54 9.54
C PHE A 243 21.21 11.09 9.95
N ASP A 244 22.32 10.86 10.67
CA ASP A 244 22.74 9.52 11.11
C ASP A 244 21.59 8.76 11.83
N ASP A 245 20.79 9.50 12.59
CA ASP A 245 19.64 8.96 13.33
C ASP A 245 18.47 8.51 12.42
N MET A 246 18.44 8.94 11.15
CA MET A 246 17.40 8.61 10.17
C MET A 246 17.92 7.88 8.93
N ALA A 247 19.24 7.66 8.82
CA ALA A 247 19.86 6.93 7.71
C ALA A 247 19.44 5.45 7.63
N GLY A 248 18.90 4.89 8.73
CA GLY A 248 18.33 3.54 8.78
C GLY A 248 16.85 3.45 8.38
N ASN A 249 16.15 4.57 8.25
CA ASN A 249 14.72 4.59 7.92
C ASN A 249 14.54 4.55 6.41
N GLU A 250 13.54 3.81 5.95
CA GLU A 250 13.13 3.87 4.54
C GLU A 250 12.60 5.27 4.24
N PHE A 251 13.08 5.91 3.17
CA PHE A 251 12.64 7.26 2.82
C PHE A 251 11.13 7.35 2.58
N GLY A 252 10.51 6.27 2.08
CA GLY A 252 9.06 6.16 2.03
C GLY A 252 8.41 6.24 3.42
N GLY A 253 8.98 5.58 4.42
CA GLY A 253 8.53 5.72 5.82
C GLY A 253 8.58 7.17 6.29
N LEU A 254 9.64 7.92 5.98
CA LEU A 254 9.73 9.34 6.34
C LEU A 254 8.64 10.21 5.69
N LEU A 255 8.25 9.90 4.44
CA LEU A 255 7.17 10.60 3.75
C LEU A 255 5.81 10.30 4.39
N LEU A 256 5.58 9.06 4.82
CA LEU A 256 4.38 8.65 5.56
C LEU A 256 4.36 9.29 6.96
N ASP A 257 5.45 9.19 7.73
CA ASP A 257 5.59 9.80 9.06
C ASP A 257 5.27 11.31 9.03
N TRP A 258 5.68 12.01 7.96
CA TRP A 258 5.34 13.42 7.79
C TRP A 258 3.83 13.61 7.60
N SER A 259 3.19 12.80 6.75
CA SER A 259 1.76 12.89 6.54
C SER A 259 0.96 12.55 7.80
N ASP A 260 1.33 11.47 8.49
CA ASP A 260 0.70 11.03 9.74
C ASP A 260 0.79 12.12 10.81
N PHE A 261 1.96 12.73 10.96
CA PHE A 261 2.14 13.86 11.87
C PHE A 261 1.23 15.05 11.51
N VAL A 262 1.04 15.35 10.22
CA VAL A 262 0.13 16.42 9.79
C VAL A 262 -1.31 16.06 10.15
N SER A 263 -1.76 14.85 9.85
CA SER A 263 -3.08 14.33 10.22
C SER A 263 -3.33 14.37 11.73
N GLU A 264 -2.35 13.96 12.54
CA GLU A 264 -2.41 14.08 14.00
C GLU A 264 -2.56 15.55 14.44
N CYS A 265 -1.81 16.46 13.82
CA CYS A 265 -1.88 17.88 14.12
C CYS A 265 -3.22 18.51 13.73
N GLU A 266 -3.88 18.00 12.68
CA GLU A 266 -5.24 18.41 12.29
C GLU A 266 -6.28 17.93 13.31
N ASN A 267 -6.16 16.69 13.77
CA ASN A 267 -7.10 16.04 14.69
C ASN A 267 -6.88 16.36 16.17
N GLY A 268 -5.71 16.88 16.54
CA GLY A 268 -5.35 17.26 17.90
C GLY A 268 -4.10 16.55 18.39
N PHE A 269 -2.94 17.18 18.21
CA PHE A 269 -1.65 16.61 18.57
C PHE A 269 -1.48 16.45 20.08
N ASP A 270 -1.33 15.21 20.58
CA ASP A 270 -1.22 14.93 22.02
C ASP A 270 0.23 14.81 22.53
N GLY A 271 1.21 14.92 21.63
CA GLY A 271 2.63 14.83 21.99
C GLY A 271 3.21 16.06 22.70
N ASP A 272 4.49 15.96 23.05
CA ASP A 272 5.26 17.04 23.67
C ASP A 272 6.04 17.90 22.65
N LEU A 273 6.79 18.89 23.14
CA LEU A 273 7.57 19.79 22.27
C LEU A 273 8.74 19.08 21.58
N GLU A 274 9.29 18.01 22.16
CA GLU A 274 10.41 17.27 21.57
C GLU A 274 9.90 16.37 20.43
N GLU A 275 8.80 15.65 20.66
CA GLU A 275 8.12 14.85 19.61
C GLU A 275 7.73 15.74 18.42
N TYR A 276 7.12 16.90 18.70
CA TYR A 276 6.80 17.88 17.66
C TYR A 276 8.04 18.32 16.87
N ARG A 277 9.17 18.59 17.56
CA ARG A 277 10.42 18.97 16.89
C ARG A 277 11.02 17.84 16.09
N GLN A 278 10.89 16.60 16.55
CA GLN A 278 11.38 15.42 15.83
C GLN A 278 10.63 15.27 14.51
N ALA A 279 9.31 15.43 14.50
CA ALA A 279 8.53 15.44 13.26
C ALA A 279 8.95 16.58 12.30
N LEU A 280 9.26 17.78 12.82
CA LEU A 280 9.80 18.85 11.97
C LEU A 280 11.18 18.50 11.36
N LYS A 281 12.01 17.71 12.05
CA LYS A 281 13.28 17.22 11.49
C LYS A 281 13.07 16.22 10.35
N ILE A 282 12.00 15.42 10.40
CA ILE A 282 11.61 14.55 9.28
C ILE A 282 11.39 15.40 8.03
N ARG A 283 10.68 16.52 8.16
CA ARG A 283 10.47 17.44 7.04
C ARG A 283 11.75 18.13 6.56
N ASP A 284 12.69 18.43 7.46
CA ASP A 284 14.03 18.91 7.09
C ASP A 284 14.80 17.87 6.24
N CYS A 285 14.71 16.60 6.60
CA CYS A 285 15.32 15.49 5.87
C CYS A 285 14.71 15.35 4.47
N ILE A 286 13.38 15.38 4.36
CA ILE A 286 12.69 15.37 3.07
C ILE A 286 13.11 16.56 2.22
N GLN A 287 13.17 17.77 2.79
CA GLN A 287 13.60 18.96 2.05
C GLN A 287 15.05 18.83 1.56
N TYR A 288 15.93 18.30 2.39
CA TYR A 288 17.32 18.09 2.03
C TYR A 288 17.44 17.16 0.81
N VAL A 289 16.66 16.07 0.78
CA VAL A 289 16.59 15.18 -0.38
C VAL A 289 16.07 15.90 -1.61
N ILE A 290 15.00 16.70 -1.50
CA ILE A 290 14.46 17.49 -2.62
C ILE A 290 15.52 18.44 -3.20
N GLU A 291 16.29 19.13 -2.35
CA GLU A 291 17.32 20.09 -2.80
C GLU A 291 18.56 19.44 -3.42
N ALA A 292 18.86 18.19 -3.07
CA ALA A 292 20.02 17.44 -3.53
C ALA A 292 19.72 16.51 -4.72
N ALA A 293 18.47 16.09 -4.88
CA ALA A 293 18.06 15.14 -5.91
C ALA A 293 18.02 15.76 -7.33
N PRO A 294 18.11 14.92 -8.38
CA PRO A 294 17.82 15.36 -9.74
C PRO A 294 16.40 15.94 -9.87
N SER A 295 16.19 16.86 -10.80
CA SER A 295 14.94 17.64 -10.93
C SER A 295 13.67 16.80 -11.08
N GLU A 296 13.75 15.65 -11.74
CA GLU A 296 12.60 14.75 -11.92
C GLU A 296 12.19 14.09 -10.59
N LEU A 297 13.17 13.54 -9.87
CA LEU A 297 12.96 12.95 -8.54
C LEU A 297 12.53 14.02 -7.52
N ALA A 298 13.16 15.18 -7.53
CA ALA A 298 12.77 16.32 -6.69
C ALA A 298 11.31 16.71 -6.94
N GLY A 299 10.91 16.90 -8.21
CA GLY A 299 9.53 17.24 -8.56
C GLY A 299 8.52 16.17 -8.18
N LYS A 300 8.91 14.89 -8.25
CA LYS A 300 8.08 13.77 -7.78
C LYS A 300 7.88 13.79 -6.27
N ILE A 301 8.95 13.98 -5.49
CA ILE A 301 8.87 14.09 -4.03
C ILE A 301 8.06 15.33 -3.62
N GLU A 302 8.24 16.46 -4.30
CA GLU A 302 7.46 17.68 -4.09
C GLU A 302 5.96 17.47 -4.31
N LYS A 303 5.56 16.71 -5.35
CA LYS A 303 4.16 16.34 -5.57
C LYS A 303 3.60 15.52 -4.40
N ILE A 304 4.36 14.56 -3.89
CA ILE A 304 3.95 13.67 -2.78
C ILE A 304 3.69 14.48 -1.51
N VAL A 305 4.59 15.40 -1.14
CA VAL A 305 4.44 16.18 0.10
C VAL A 305 3.55 17.41 -0.04
N ALA A 306 3.05 17.71 -1.24
CA ALA A 306 2.30 18.95 -1.50
C ALA A 306 1.02 19.06 -0.67
N GLU A 307 0.27 17.97 -0.54
CA GLU A 307 -0.97 17.93 0.24
C GLU A 307 -0.69 18.01 1.76
N PRO A 308 0.16 17.17 2.36
CA PRO A 308 0.56 17.32 3.77
C PRO A 308 1.14 18.71 4.08
N ASP A 309 1.99 19.26 3.21
CA ASP A 309 2.53 20.62 3.38
C ASP A 309 1.43 21.68 3.38
N SER A 310 0.41 21.53 2.53
CA SER A 310 -0.73 22.44 2.46
C SER A 310 -1.59 22.34 3.74
N GLY A 311 -1.92 21.12 4.18
CA GLY A 311 -2.64 20.85 5.43
C GLY A 311 -1.92 21.49 6.62
N PHE A 312 -0.63 21.19 6.77
CA PHE A 312 0.19 21.76 7.85
C PHE A 312 0.23 23.28 7.81
N ARG A 313 0.43 23.89 6.63
CA ARG A 313 0.37 25.34 6.47
C ARG A 313 -0.97 25.90 6.93
N ASN A 314 -2.09 25.24 6.69
CA ASN A 314 -3.40 25.76 7.05
C ASN A 314 -3.64 25.75 8.56
N ILE A 315 -3.07 24.79 9.29
CA ILE A 315 -3.23 24.66 10.73
C ILE A 315 -2.19 25.44 11.57
N LEU A 316 -1.10 25.93 10.97
CA LEU A 316 -0.11 26.76 11.66
C LEU A 316 -0.70 28.12 12.10
N THR A 317 -0.57 28.42 13.39
CA THR A 317 -0.90 29.69 14.05
C THR A 317 0.32 30.38 14.66
N ASP A 318 0.17 31.64 15.08
CA ASP A 318 1.23 32.52 15.60
C ASP A 318 2.51 32.55 14.73
N ARG A 319 2.34 32.61 13.40
CA ARG A 319 3.43 32.59 12.39
C ARG A 319 4.39 33.78 12.44
N ARG A 320 4.20 34.71 13.40
CA ARG A 320 5.12 35.81 13.69
C ARG A 320 6.38 35.33 14.41
N LYS A 321 6.28 34.17 15.08
CA LYS A 321 7.37 33.50 15.77
C LYS A 321 7.75 32.25 14.99
N ARG A 322 8.97 31.77 15.24
CA ARG A 322 9.45 30.50 14.73
C ARG A 322 10.08 29.67 15.84
N LEU A 323 9.95 28.36 15.74
CA LEU A 323 10.77 27.43 16.51
C LEU A 323 12.19 27.46 15.93
N ASP A 324 13.20 27.36 16.80
CA ASP A 324 14.59 27.33 16.35
C ASP A 324 14.84 26.04 15.55
N PRO A 325 15.22 26.13 14.26
CA PRO A 325 15.55 24.95 13.48
C PRO A 325 16.91 24.37 13.93
N PRO A 326 17.15 23.07 13.72
CA PRO A 326 18.48 22.50 13.91
C PRO A 326 19.47 23.21 12.98
N SER A 327 20.70 23.42 13.48
CA SER A 327 21.76 24.13 12.76
C SER A 327 22.23 23.42 11.49
N LEU A 328 21.91 22.13 11.34
CA LEU A 328 22.21 21.29 10.19
C LEU A 328 20.99 20.39 9.91
N PRO A 329 20.74 20.03 8.63
CA PRO A 329 21.46 20.47 7.42
C PRO A 329 21.17 21.93 7.10
N GLY A 330 22.05 22.58 6.33
CA GLY A 330 21.74 23.90 5.75
C GLY A 330 20.80 23.71 4.57
N LEU A 331 19.59 24.25 4.65
CA LEU A 331 18.58 24.20 3.57
C LEU A 331 18.56 25.55 2.85
N ARG A 332 18.41 25.52 1.53
CA ARG A 332 18.30 26.72 0.69
C ARG A 332 16.90 27.31 0.79
N GLN A 333 15.88 26.48 0.89
CA GLN A 333 14.49 26.91 1.00
C GLN A 333 14.15 27.37 2.43
N GLU A 334 13.26 28.36 2.53
CA GLU A 334 12.71 28.81 3.80
C GLU A 334 11.83 27.73 4.43
N ARG A 335 12.12 27.38 5.69
CA ARG A 335 11.46 26.29 6.41
C ARG A 335 10.15 26.75 7.03
N PHE A 336 9.10 26.85 6.20
CA PHE A 336 7.79 27.29 6.67
C PHE A 336 7.25 26.44 7.84
N TRP A 337 7.63 25.16 7.94
CA TRP A 337 7.18 24.24 8.99
C TRP A 337 7.68 24.62 10.39
N TYR A 338 8.70 25.47 10.50
CA TYR A 338 9.12 26.07 11.78
C TYR A 338 8.40 27.39 12.09
N HIS A 339 7.62 27.96 11.16
CA HIS A 339 7.01 29.29 11.28
C HIS A 339 5.63 29.24 11.94
N GLY A 340 5.65 29.02 13.24
CA GLY A 340 4.47 28.99 14.10
C GLY A 340 4.37 27.69 14.87
N VAL A 341 3.19 27.43 15.41
CA VAL A 341 2.80 26.18 16.06
C VAL A 341 1.40 25.79 15.60
N VAL A 342 1.07 24.51 15.66
CA VAL A 342 -0.27 24.03 15.24
C VAL A 342 -1.39 24.58 16.12
N ARG A 343 -2.53 24.88 15.50
CA ARG A 343 -3.72 25.42 16.19
C ARG A 343 -4.26 24.45 17.25
N ASN A 344 -4.36 23.17 16.90
CA ASN A 344 -4.92 22.12 17.76
C ASN A 344 -3.84 21.46 18.61
N GLN A 345 -3.04 22.28 19.29
CA GLN A 345 -2.01 21.83 20.22
C GLN A 345 -2.66 21.23 21.48
N GLY A 346 -2.39 19.94 21.74
CA GLY A 346 -2.81 19.25 22.96
C GLY A 346 -2.23 19.86 24.23
N THR A 347 -2.68 19.33 25.37
CA THR A 347 -2.37 19.91 26.68
C THR A 347 -0.87 19.86 26.98
N VAL A 348 -0.19 18.80 26.55
CA VAL A 348 1.25 18.58 26.80
C VAL A 348 2.10 19.60 26.04
N LEU A 349 1.99 19.64 24.70
CA LEU A 349 2.67 20.64 23.87
C LEU A 349 2.40 22.07 24.34
N ARG A 350 1.14 22.41 24.65
CA ARG A 350 0.78 23.75 25.15
C ARG A 350 1.53 24.11 26.43
N ARG A 351 1.65 23.19 27.38
CA ARG A 351 2.36 23.40 28.64
C ARG A 351 3.84 23.65 28.40
N ASP A 352 4.46 22.92 27.48
CA ASP A 352 5.88 23.07 27.19
C ASP A 352 6.18 24.36 26.43
N LEU A 353 5.30 24.78 25.52
CA LEU A 353 5.35 26.10 24.89
C LEU A 353 5.27 27.23 25.93
N ILE A 354 4.38 27.11 26.93
CA ILE A 354 4.31 28.08 28.06
C ILE A 354 5.63 28.10 28.84
N ARG A 355 6.18 26.94 29.19
CA ARG A 355 7.45 26.82 29.94
C ARG A 355 8.63 27.44 29.16
N LYS A 356 8.61 27.34 27.83
CA LYS A 356 9.60 27.95 26.94
C LYS A 356 9.31 29.42 26.63
N GLY A 357 8.25 29.99 27.21
CA GLY A 357 7.91 31.41 27.05
C GLY A 357 7.27 31.76 25.71
N TRP A 358 6.77 30.79 24.95
CA TRP A 358 6.17 31.01 23.62
C TRP A 358 5.04 32.05 23.66
N PHE A 359 4.25 32.06 24.74
CA PHE A 359 3.11 32.99 24.90
C PHE A 359 3.46 34.28 25.67
N SER A 360 4.71 34.45 26.10
CA SER A 360 5.13 35.58 26.95
C SER A 360 5.53 36.84 26.16
N SER A 361 5.24 36.89 24.86
CA SER A 361 5.54 38.03 23.97
C SER A 361 4.53 38.20 22.85
#